data_AF-A0A532CY55-F1
#
_entry.id   AF-A0A532CY55-F1
#
_cell.length_a   1.000
_cell.length_b   1.000
_cell.length_c   1.000
_cell.angle_alpha   90.00
_cell.angle_beta   90.00
_cell.angle_gamma   90.00
#
_symmetry.space_group_name_H-M   'P 1'
#
loop_
_entity.id
_entity.type
_entity.pdbx_description
1 polymer ?
#
loop_
_entity_poly.entity_id
_entity_poly.type
_entity_poly.pdbx_seq_one_letter_code
_entity_poly.pdbx_strand_id
1 'polypeptide(L)'
;MAGGGVSIGDYTKPVGPAVAIPRRHSAQRIRHPRVFGSGSGWDPFLQPAPIGVSGELYIGGHGLARGYRGQPDLTAERFIPHPCSPEPLARLYRTGDVARYRSDGRIVHLGRMDHQVKIRGYRIELGEIETALSRHHAVRQAAVTARDDQQGGKQLVAYLVGHDGLMPSQADLRSFLHAQIPDYMIPSLFMFLTEMPLTANNKVDRNALPAPTLAPSPAVVHVPPSNHLDVQMAALWQQVFSINPIGIHDNFFDLGGHSLKAAQLFYLIEQVYGRHLPLATLFQAPTIATLTAVLTQNQWVPPWQSLVAIQPSGAAVPIFMVPGVGGNVLVFAQLAKLLGPNQPSYGLQARGLDGKEAPFTSVPEMASHYVAQIRRFRPNGPYTVLGSCTGGLIAYEMAQQLVEQGQAVTLVVMDTWHPSTYRPHRYKLPMTFGLPLYLLWRIMRTIPSLVRLPVKDWVSFLQPKCKRLMSLSQTNVAKDELLVEFQVGQVTRATLQAVARYDVRKYPGHILNMMASKRYVAQSVTDTRRIWSDFGGEGSKTVQVAASNSGQLLVAPHVEEVTKHLEAFLGEDTQSKPTPLANVI
;
A
#
# COMPACT_ATOMS: atom_id res chain seq x y z
N MET A 1 -20.82 34.54 -26.34
CA MET A 1 -21.13 34.70 -27.78
C MET A 1 -19.82 34.84 -28.53
N ALA A 2 -19.70 34.12 -29.67
CA ALA A 2 -18.68 34.20 -30.74
C ALA A 2 -17.19 34.14 -30.34
N GLY A 3 -16.30 33.29 -30.88
CA GLY A 3 -16.30 32.46 -32.09
C GLY A 3 -14.96 32.67 -32.83
N GLY A 4 -14.27 31.59 -33.23
CA GLY A 4 -13.17 31.66 -34.21
C GLY A 4 -11.92 30.82 -33.87
N GLY A 5 -11.78 29.65 -34.49
CA GLY A 5 -10.55 28.85 -34.50
C GLY A 5 -9.68 29.12 -35.75
N VAL A 6 -8.43 28.66 -35.73
CA VAL A 6 -7.59 28.46 -36.93
C VAL A 6 -6.70 27.22 -36.76
N SER A 7 -6.54 26.54 -37.90
CA SER A 7 -6.05 25.19 -38.18
C SER A 7 -4.53 25.00 -38.09
N ILE A 8 -4.19 23.73 -37.89
CA ILE A 8 -2.90 23.08 -38.10
C ILE A 8 -2.53 23.10 -39.59
N GLY A 9 -1.25 23.36 -39.90
CA GLY A 9 -0.66 23.21 -41.22
C GLY A 9 0.79 22.72 -41.11
N ASP A 10 1.04 21.54 -41.70
CA ASP A 10 2.32 20.87 -41.86
C ASP A 10 3.36 21.70 -42.61
N TYR A 11 4.64 21.58 -42.24
CA TYR A 11 5.76 21.70 -43.16
C TYR A 11 6.87 20.70 -42.82
N THR A 12 6.90 19.62 -43.61
CA THR A 12 8.08 18.78 -43.86
C THR A 12 8.96 19.42 -44.93
N LYS A 13 10.29 19.49 -44.73
CA LYS A 13 11.35 18.99 -45.67
C LYS A 13 12.80 19.44 -45.28
N PRO A 14 13.85 18.77 -45.81
CA PRO A 14 15.12 18.49 -45.13
C PRO A 14 16.32 19.26 -45.71
N VAL A 15 17.47 19.29 -45.01
CA VAL A 15 18.80 19.51 -45.63
C VAL A 15 19.90 18.74 -44.87
N GLY A 16 20.76 18.05 -45.63
CA GLY A 16 21.99 17.37 -45.21
C GLY A 16 23.17 18.32 -44.94
N PRO A 17 24.42 17.81 -44.88
CA PRO A 17 25.37 18.16 -43.81
C PRO A 17 26.48 19.15 -44.22
N ALA A 18 26.98 19.93 -43.24
CA ALA A 18 28.40 20.13 -42.88
C ALA A 18 28.65 21.49 -42.18
N VAL A 19 29.05 21.39 -40.90
CA VAL A 19 30.06 22.17 -40.13
C VAL A 19 30.32 23.65 -40.49
N ALA A 20 29.92 24.56 -39.59
CA ALA A 20 30.78 25.53 -38.87
C ALA A 20 29.88 26.51 -38.09
N ILE A 21 30.21 26.76 -36.81
CA ILE A 21 29.47 27.67 -35.92
C ILE A 21 29.82 29.12 -36.27
N PRO A 22 28.82 30.03 -36.33
CA PRO A 22 29.03 31.34 -35.74
C PRO A 22 27.90 31.75 -34.80
N ARG A 23 28.31 32.37 -33.69
CA ARG A 23 27.50 33.10 -32.72
C ARG A 23 26.51 34.04 -33.43
N ARG A 24 25.19 33.77 -33.36
CA ARG A 24 24.16 34.81 -33.43
C ARG A 24 22.96 34.47 -32.55
N HIS A 25 22.61 35.48 -31.74
CA HIS A 25 21.41 35.57 -30.95
C HIS A 25 20.16 35.19 -31.74
N SER A 26 19.48 34.14 -31.30
CA SER A 26 18.02 34.09 -31.37
C SER A 26 17.53 33.46 -30.06
N ALA A 27 16.73 34.21 -29.34
CA ALA A 27 16.14 33.81 -28.07
C ALA A 27 15.09 32.70 -28.31
N GLN A 28 15.54 31.46 -28.44
CA GLN A 28 14.67 30.30 -28.31
C GLN A 28 14.50 29.98 -26.83
N ARG A 29 13.25 30.10 -26.36
CA ARG A 29 12.78 29.75 -25.02
C ARG A 29 13.37 28.40 -24.57
N ILE A 30 14.14 28.45 -23.48
CA ILE A 30 14.85 27.31 -22.90
C ILE A 30 13.83 26.29 -22.37
N ARG A 31 13.73 25.12 -23.01
CA ARG A 31 12.83 24.02 -22.61
C ARG A 31 13.50 22.63 -22.51
N HIS A 32 14.83 22.52 -22.56
CA HIS A 32 15.47 21.21 -22.69
C HIS A 32 16.56 20.92 -21.63
N PRO A 33 16.65 19.67 -21.14
CA PRO A 33 17.73 19.20 -20.25
C PRO A 33 19.11 19.33 -20.92
N ARG A 34 20.13 19.66 -20.12
CA ARG A 34 21.52 19.84 -20.59
C ARG A 34 22.49 18.90 -19.87
N VAL A 35 23.38 18.27 -20.63
CA VAL A 35 24.52 17.48 -20.09
C VAL A 35 25.75 18.38 -20.06
N PHE A 36 26.38 18.49 -18.90
CA PHE A 36 27.60 19.27 -18.68
C PHE A 36 28.78 18.35 -18.36
N GLY A 37 29.96 18.66 -18.91
CA GLY A 37 31.12 17.76 -18.82
C GLY A 37 31.68 17.63 -17.40
N SER A 38 32.11 16.42 -17.02
CA SER A 38 32.83 16.19 -15.76
C SER A 38 34.34 16.20 -16.01
N GLY A 39 34.95 17.38 -16.00
CA GLY A 39 36.40 17.49 -15.79
C GLY A 39 36.71 17.21 -14.32
N SER A 40 37.73 16.40 -14.04
CA SER A 40 38.25 16.21 -12.69
C SER A 40 38.77 17.56 -12.15
N GLY A 41 38.02 18.15 -11.22
CA GLY A 41 38.24 19.51 -10.72
C GLY A 41 37.14 20.43 -11.23
N TRP A 42 36.38 21.03 -10.31
CA TRP A 42 35.26 21.94 -10.56
C TRP A 42 35.60 22.94 -11.68
N ASP A 43 35.05 22.73 -12.87
CA ASP A 43 35.06 23.73 -13.92
C ASP A 43 34.10 24.85 -13.50
N PRO A 44 34.59 26.08 -13.23
CA PRO A 44 33.75 27.21 -12.83
C PRO A 44 32.69 27.59 -13.88
N PHE A 45 32.82 27.07 -15.10
CA PHE A 45 32.03 27.51 -16.24
C PHE A 45 30.86 26.60 -16.62
N LEU A 46 30.71 25.41 -15.99
CA LEU A 46 29.69 24.40 -16.32
C LEU A 46 29.50 24.32 -17.85
N GLN A 47 30.52 23.86 -18.57
CA GLN A 47 30.48 23.83 -20.04
C GLN A 47 29.71 22.60 -20.57
N PRO A 48 28.86 22.75 -21.61
CA PRO A 48 28.13 21.63 -22.19
C PRO A 48 29.08 20.51 -22.63
N ALA A 49 28.74 19.26 -22.32
CA ALA A 49 29.54 18.10 -22.73
C ALA A 49 29.51 17.94 -24.26
N PRO A 50 30.65 17.61 -24.91
CA PRO A 50 30.66 17.24 -26.32
C PRO A 50 29.78 16.02 -26.62
N ILE A 51 29.37 15.86 -27.88
CA ILE A 51 28.63 14.68 -28.34
C ILE A 51 29.45 13.41 -28.03
N GLY A 52 28.80 12.41 -27.43
CA GLY A 52 29.40 11.12 -27.07
C GLY A 52 30.12 11.09 -25.72
N VAL A 53 30.41 12.24 -25.12
CA VAL A 53 31.13 12.37 -23.85
C VAL A 53 30.16 12.35 -22.67
N SER A 54 30.47 11.54 -21.66
CA SER A 54 29.69 11.44 -20.43
C SER A 54 29.86 12.69 -19.57
N GLY A 55 28.77 13.11 -18.94
CA GLY A 55 28.74 14.25 -18.03
C GLY A 55 27.53 14.19 -17.09
N GLU A 56 27.46 15.12 -16.16
CA GLU A 56 26.33 15.22 -15.24
C GLU A 56 25.15 15.95 -15.91
N LEU A 57 23.95 15.43 -15.67
CA LEU A 57 22.71 15.99 -16.21
C LEU A 57 22.17 17.10 -15.29
N TYR A 58 21.81 18.22 -15.89
CA TYR A 58 21.19 19.36 -15.21
C TYR A 58 19.89 19.73 -15.92
N ILE A 59 18.91 20.20 -15.14
CA ILE A 59 17.59 20.61 -15.64
C ILE A 59 17.39 22.10 -15.35
N GLY A 60 16.94 22.86 -16.33
CA GLY A 60 16.59 24.29 -16.18
C GLY A 60 15.18 24.60 -16.67
N GLY A 61 14.74 25.84 -16.45
CA GLY A 61 13.47 26.38 -16.94
C GLY A 61 12.32 26.34 -15.93
N HIS A 62 11.10 26.61 -16.39
CA HIS A 62 9.94 26.85 -15.52
C HIS A 62 9.47 25.63 -14.72
N GLY A 63 9.91 24.42 -15.06
CA GLY A 63 9.55 23.18 -14.36
C GLY A 63 10.32 22.95 -13.05
N LEU A 64 11.22 23.86 -12.67
CA LEU A 64 11.97 23.73 -11.43
C LEU A 64 11.08 23.93 -10.19
N ALA A 65 11.31 23.11 -9.17
CA ALA A 65 10.74 23.34 -7.85
C ALA A 65 11.28 24.64 -7.24
N ARG A 66 10.54 25.21 -6.27
CA ARG A 66 11.03 26.37 -5.51
C ARG A 66 12.30 26.03 -4.71
N GLY A 67 12.35 24.84 -4.14
CA GLY A 67 13.45 24.31 -3.34
C GLY A 67 12.96 23.17 -2.44
N TYR A 68 13.82 22.70 -1.52
CA TYR A 68 13.47 21.74 -0.49
C TYR A 68 12.84 22.46 0.71
N ARG A 69 11.69 21.97 1.18
CA ARG A 69 10.93 22.61 2.27
C ARG A 69 11.72 22.54 3.58
N GLY A 70 12.02 23.70 4.18
CA GLY A 70 12.73 23.80 5.45
C GLY A 70 14.22 23.44 5.36
N GLN A 71 14.80 23.35 4.16
CA GLN A 71 16.19 22.95 3.94
C GLN A 71 16.88 23.95 2.97
N PRO A 72 17.22 25.16 3.45
CA PRO A 72 17.82 26.20 2.60
C PRO A 72 19.20 25.80 2.07
N ASP A 73 20.01 25.12 2.88
CA ASP A 73 21.38 24.73 2.49
C ASP A 73 21.36 23.69 1.36
N LEU A 74 20.55 22.63 1.49
CA LEU A 74 20.36 21.64 0.42
C LEU A 74 19.75 22.27 -0.84
N THR A 75 18.88 23.28 -0.67
CA THR A 75 18.33 24.02 -1.80
C THR A 75 19.41 24.79 -2.53
N ALA A 76 20.30 25.49 -1.82
CA ALA A 76 21.41 26.22 -2.42
C ALA A 76 22.42 25.27 -3.10
N GLU A 77 22.67 24.10 -2.52
CA GLU A 77 23.55 23.07 -3.09
C GLU A 77 23.00 22.49 -4.40
N ARG A 78 21.69 22.20 -4.47
CA ARG A 78 21.07 21.51 -5.62
C ARG A 78 20.46 22.43 -6.67
N PHE A 79 20.08 23.64 -6.32
CA PHE A 79 19.49 24.65 -7.21
C PHE A 79 20.48 25.81 -7.42
N ILE A 80 21.45 25.59 -8.30
CA ILE A 80 22.53 26.53 -8.56
C ILE A 80 22.15 27.59 -9.61
N PRO A 81 22.84 28.74 -9.67
CA PRO A 81 22.64 29.72 -10.74
C PRO A 81 22.89 29.11 -12.13
N HIS A 82 22.10 29.50 -13.14
CA HIS A 82 22.28 29.05 -14.51
C HIS A 82 23.31 29.93 -15.24
N PRO A 83 24.56 29.48 -15.48
CA PRO A 83 25.65 30.34 -15.94
C PRO A 83 25.48 30.87 -17.36
N CYS A 84 24.76 30.12 -18.21
CA CYS A 84 24.54 30.49 -19.61
C CYS A 84 23.13 31.04 -19.92
N SER A 85 22.35 31.43 -18.89
CA SER A 85 21.00 31.94 -19.10
C SER A 85 21.02 33.46 -19.26
N PRO A 86 20.25 34.05 -20.21
CA PRO A 86 20.07 35.49 -20.28
C PRO A 86 19.19 36.05 -19.15
N GLU A 87 18.52 35.19 -18.37
CA GLU A 87 17.65 35.59 -17.25
C GLU A 87 18.44 35.68 -15.93
N PRO A 88 18.46 36.84 -15.24
CA PRO A 88 19.28 37.08 -14.04
C PRO A 88 19.02 36.16 -12.84
N LEU A 89 17.88 35.47 -12.80
CA LEU A 89 17.48 34.58 -11.70
C LEU A 89 17.25 33.13 -12.16
N ALA A 90 17.66 32.78 -13.37
CA ALA A 90 17.55 31.41 -13.85
C ALA A 90 18.43 30.48 -13.01
N ARG A 91 17.87 29.32 -12.66
CA ARG A 91 18.57 28.27 -11.89
C ARG A 91 18.67 27.00 -12.72
N LEU A 92 19.63 26.16 -12.35
CA LEU A 92 19.75 24.77 -12.77
C LEU A 92 19.52 23.88 -11.55
N TYR A 93 18.78 22.80 -11.74
CA TYR A 93 18.71 21.70 -10.80
C TYR A 93 19.74 20.64 -11.18
N ARG A 94 20.64 20.37 -10.25
CA ARG A 94 21.65 19.31 -10.33
C ARG A 94 20.99 17.95 -10.09
N THR A 95 20.86 17.13 -11.14
CA THR A 95 20.10 15.88 -10.99
C THR A 95 20.91 14.77 -10.33
N GLY A 96 22.24 14.79 -10.45
CA GLY A 96 23.16 13.72 -10.06
C GLY A 96 23.10 12.49 -11.00
N ASP A 97 22.38 12.57 -12.12
CA ASP A 97 22.43 11.53 -13.16
C ASP A 97 23.64 11.77 -14.08
N VAL A 98 24.29 10.69 -14.51
CA VAL A 98 25.31 10.70 -15.55
C VAL A 98 24.63 10.38 -16.88
N ALA A 99 24.85 11.23 -17.87
CA ALA A 99 24.27 11.08 -19.19
C ALA A 99 25.26 11.53 -20.28
N ARG A 100 24.93 11.27 -21.54
CA ARG A 100 25.66 11.82 -22.70
C ARG A 100 24.73 12.13 -23.85
N TYR A 101 25.14 13.05 -24.72
CA TYR A 101 24.48 13.27 -26.01
C TYR A 101 24.91 12.22 -27.02
N ARG A 102 23.95 11.69 -27.79
CA ARG A 102 24.19 10.96 -29.04
C ARG A 102 24.35 11.93 -30.20
N SER A 103 24.89 11.43 -31.31
CA SER A 103 25.03 12.18 -32.57
C SER A 103 23.70 12.65 -33.16
N ASP A 104 22.58 12.01 -32.79
CA ASP A 104 21.22 12.41 -33.17
C ASP A 104 20.60 13.45 -32.22
N GLY A 105 21.36 13.96 -31.25
CA GLY A 105 20.90 14.94 -30.26
C GLY A 105 20.08 14.35 -29.10
N ARG A 106 19.84 13.03 -29.06
CA ARG A 106 19.15 12.38 -27.93
C ARG A 106 20.09 12.22 -26.73
N ILE A 107 19.53 12.26 -25.53
CA ILE A 107 20.25 12.02 -24.29
C ILE A 107 20.16 10.54 -23.93
N VAL A 108 21.31 9.91 -23.68
CA VAL A 108 21.41 8.56 -23.14
C VAL A 108 21.78 8.66 -21.67
N HIS A 109 20.92 8.10 -20.82
CA HIS A 109 21.18 7.95 -19.39
C HIS A 109 22.17 6.80 -19.16
N LEU A 110 23.27 7.07 -18.44
CA LEU A 110 24.37 6.13 -18.20
C LEU A 110 24.41 5.63 -16.75
N GLY A 111 23.77 6.32 -15.82
CA GLY A 111 23.77 5.95 -14.41
C GLY A 111 23.62 7.16 -13.51
N ARG A 112 24.07 7.03 -12.25
CA ARG A 112 24.11 8.12 -11.28
C ARG A 112 25.51 8.32 -10.75
N MET A 113 25.77 9.54 -10.31
CA MET A 113 27.04 9.94 -9.70
C MET A 113 27.06 9.68 -8.19
N ASP A 114 25.88 9.51 -7.58
CA ASP A 114 25.69 9.15 -6.18
C ASP A 114 25.20 7.70 -6.02
N HIS A 115 25.10 7.23 -4.77
CA HIS A 115 24.66 5.87 -4.43
C HIS A 115 23.14 5.67 -4.52
N GLN A 116 22.39 6.54 -5.21
CA GLN A 116 20.95 6.39 -5.34
C GLN A 116 20.60 5.29 -6.34
N VAL A 117 19.66 4.44 -5.98
CA VAL A 117 19.24 3.31 -6.83
C VAL A 117 17.79 3.44 -7.24
N LYS A 118 17.48 3.01 -8.47
CA LYS A 118 16.10 2.84 -8.93
C LYS A 118 15.72 1.37 -8.85
N ILE A 119 14.79 1.05 -7.97
CA ILE A 119 14.29 -0.32 -7.78
C ILE A 119 12.77 -0.28 -7.94
N ARG A 120 12.25 -1.08 -8.88
CA ARG A 120 10.80 -1.22 -9.14
C ARG A 120 10.07 0.12 -9.34
N GLY A 121 10.74 1.10 -9.97
CA GLY A 121 10.21 2.45 -10.22
C GLY A 121 10.38 3.45 -9.07
N TYR A 122 10.83 3.01 -7.90
CA TYR A 122 11.12 3.86 -6.75
C TYR A 122 12.56 4.36 -6.78
N ARG A 123 12.76 5.63 -6.44
CA ARG A 123 14.08 6.23 -6.22
C ARG A 123 14.41 6.07 -4.74
N ILE A 124 15.49 5.34 -4.45
CA ILE A 124 15.86 4.95 -3.08
C ILE A 124 17.23 5.53 -2.75
N GLU A 125 17.28 6.24 -1.63
CA GLU A 125 18.50 6.76 -1.01
C GLU A 125 19.09 5.67 -0.10
N LEU A 126 20.15 4.99 -0.52
CA LEU A 126 20.75 3.92 0.29
C LEU A 126 21.24 4.42 1.66
N GLY A 127 21.75 5.65 1.72
CA GLY A 127 22.20 6.28 2.96
C GLY A 127 21.09 6.50 3.99
N GLU A 128 19.84 6.64 3.55
CA GLU A 128 18.70 6.76 4.47
C GLU A 128 18.47 5.45 5.22
N ILE A 129 18.57 4.33 4.51
CA ILE A 129 18.46 2.99 5.07
C ILE A 129 19.65 2.70 6.00
N GLU A 130 20.87 3.04 5.58
CA GLU A 130 22.09 2.91 6.40
C GLU A 130 21.98 3.70 7.71
N THR A 131 21.46 4.93 7.64
CA THR A 131 21.24 5.80 8.81
C THR A 131 20.13 5.27 9.73
N ALA A 132 19.08 4.69 9.16
CA ALA A 132 18.04 4.04 9.96
C ALA A 132 18.61 2.81 10.68
N LEU A 133 19.36 1.95 9.98
CA LEU A 133 19.99 0.75 10.54
C LEU A 133 20.99 1.06 11.65
N SER A 134 21.78 2.12 11.52
CA SER A 134 22.78 2.50 12.54
C SER A 134 22.18 2.97 13.87
N ARG A 135 20.88 3.29 13.91
CA ARG A 135 20.15 3.59 15.15
C ARG A 135 19.72 2.35 15.92
N HIS A 136 19.79 1.16 15.31
CA HIS A 136 19.45 -0.07 16.00
C HIS A 136 20.53 -0.40 17.04
N HIS A 137 20.15 -0.62 18.30
CA HIS A 137 21.09 -0.82 19.41
C HIS A 137 22.12 -1.95 19.17
N ALA A 138 21.70 -3.01 18.47
CA ALA A 138 22.57 -4.15 18.16
C ALA A 138 23.46 -3.97 16.90
N VAL A 139 23.33 -2.87 16.15
CA VAL A 139 24.09 -2.64 14.89
C VAL A 139 25.21 -1.62 15.13
N ARG A 140 26.45 -2.02 14.85
CA ARG A 140 27.66 -1.18 14.95
C ARG A 140 27.95 -0.46 13.64
N GLN A 141 27.84 -1.15 12.51
CA GLN A 141 28.04 -0.58 11.18
C GLN A 141 27.02 -1.17 10.19
N ALA A 142 26.58 -0.35 9.23
CA ALA A 142 25.65 -0.75 8.19
C ALA A 142 26.09 -0.19 6.83
N ALA A 143 25.98 -1.02 5.79
CA ALA A 143 26.14 -0.61 4.40
C ALA A 143 25.06 -1.28 3.57
N VAL A 144 24.40 -0.52 2.69
CA VAL A 144 23.33 -1.03 1.85
C VAL A 144 23.74 -0.90 0.39
N THR A 145 23.43 -1.91 -0.41
CA THR A 145 23.65 -1.90 -1.86
C THR A 145 22.51 -2.59 -2.60
N ALA A 146 22.32 -2.21 -3.86
CA ALA A 146 21.42 -2.91 -4.76
C ALA A 146 22.18 -4.01 -5.50
N ARG A 147 21.68 -5.25 -5.39
CA ARG A 147 22.22 -6.41 -6.12
C ARG A 147 21.15 -6.94 -7.06
N ASP A 148 21.57 -7.61 -8.13
CA ASP A 148 20.63 -8.31 -9.00
C ASP A 148 20.09 -9.55 -8.25
N ASP A 149 18.79 -9.83 -8.42
CA ASP A 149 18.13 -11.05 -7.94
C ASP A 149 18.24 -12.17 -8.99
N GLN A 150 17.81 -13.38 -8.62
CA GLN A 150 17.90 -14.54 -9.52
C GLN A 150 16.97 -14.46 -10.75
N GLN A 151 16.04 -13.51 -10.79
CA GLN A 151 15.12 -13.26 -11.89
C GLN A 151 15.55 -12.05 -12.75
N GLY A 152 16.73 -11.48 -12.49
CA GLY A 152 17.26 -10.32 -13.22
C GLY A 152 16.66 -8.97 -12.77
N GLY A 153 15.91 -8.94 -11.67
CA GLY A 153 15.47 -7.73 -10.99
C GLY A 153 16.55 -7.16 -10.06
N LYS A 154 16.36 -5.95 -9.54
CA LYS A 154 17.23 -5.38 -8.50
C LYS A 154 16.57 -5.51 -7.13
N GLN A 155 17.33 -5.94 -6.13
CA GLN A 155 16.93 -6.05 -4.73
C GLN A 155 17.91 -5.33 -3.80
N LEU A 156 17.43 -4.89 -2.64
CA LEU A 156 18.25 -4.25 -1.62
C LEU A 156 18.86 -5.30 -0.69
N VAL A 157 20.16 -5.19 -0.45
CA VAL A 157 20.91 -6.03 0.50
C VAL A 157 21.61 -5.12 1.51
N ALA A 158 21.34 -5.35 2.79
CA ALA A 158 22.01 -4.69 3.90
C ALA A 158 23.11 -5.60 4.48
N TYR A 159 24.31 -5.05 4.59
CA TYR A 159 25.45 -5.68 5.25
C TYR A 159 25.63 -5.01 6.60
N LEU A 160 25.79 -5.82 7.64
CA LEU A 160 25.73 -5.38 9.02
C LEU A 160 26.91 -5.94 9.80
N VAL A 161 27.46 -5.13 10.68
CA VAL A 161 28.40 -5.57 11.72
C VAL A 161 27.72 -5.30 13.06
N GLY A 162 27.56 -6.33 13.88
CA GLY A 162 26.93 -6.22 15.20
C GLY A 162 27.87 -5.63 16.25
N HIS A 163 27.31 -5.22 17.39
CA HIS A 163 28.08 -5.03 18.62
C HIS A 163 28.42 -6.40 19.24
N ASP A 164 29.53 -6.49 19.98
CA ASP A 164 29.99 -7.76 20.57
C ASP A 164 28.91 -8.35 21.48
N GLY A 165 28.53 -9.61 21.23
CA GLY A 165 27.50 -10.32 21.98
C GLY A 165 26.05 -10.02 21.60
N LEU A 166 25.80 -9.12 20.64
CA LEU A 166 24.46 -8.77 20.16
C LEU A 166 24.28 -9.14 18.67
N MET A 167 23.39 -10.09 18.40
CA MET A 167 22.99 -10.50 17.05
C MET A 167 21.48 -10.35 16.91
N PRO A 168 21.00 -9.25 16.29
CA PRO A 168 19.57 -9.05 16.09
C PRO A 168 19.05 -10.02 15.03
N SER A 169 17.83 -10.53 15.19
CA SER A 169 17.23 -11.36 14.14
C SER A 169 16.90 -10.50 12.92
N GLN A 170 16.80 -11.14 11.74
CA GLN A 170 16.36 -10.43 10.53
C GLN A 170 14.93 -9.87 10.68
N ALA A 171 14.06 -10.55 11.44
CA ALA A 171 12.72 -10.09 11.73
C ALA A 171 12.76 -8.79 12.55
N ASP A 172 13.59 -8.74 13.60
CA ASP A 172 13.76 -7.55 14.43
C ASP A 172 14.26 -6.35 13.63
N LEU A 173 15.27 -6.56 12.78
CA LEU A 173 15.82 -5.52 11.90
C LEU A 173 14.78 -5.01 10.89
N ARG A 174 14.00 -5.92 10.30
CA ARG A 174 12.90 -5.53 9.39
C ARG A 174 11.84 -4.74 10.12
N SER A 175 11.36 -5.22 11.28
CA SER A 175 10.36 -4.52 12.09
C SER A 175 10.85 -3.13 12.52
N PHE A 176 12.11 -3.03 12.93
CA PHE A 176 12.72 -1.76 13.32
C PHE A 176 12.82 -0.76 12.16
N LEU A 177 13.16 -1.22 10.96
CA LEU A 177 13.16 -0.38 9.77
C LEU A 177 11.75 0.00 9.32
N HIS A 178 10.79 -0.91 9.45
CA HIS A 178 9.39 -0.68 9.07
C HIS A 178 8.74 0.45 9.86
N ALA A 179 9.21 0.70 11.08
CA ALA A 179 8.77 1.83 11.91
C ALA A 179 9.36 3.18 11.48
N GLN A 180 10.42 3.20 10.66
CA GLN A 180 11.20 4.41 10.36
C GLN A 180 11.20 4.82 8.89
N ILE A 181 11.14 3.85 7.97
CA ILE A 181 11.24 4.08 6.52
C ILE A 181 10.14 3.33 5.76
N PRO A 182 9.74 3.81 4.56
CA PRO A 182 8.73 3.14 3.74
C PRO A 182 9.10 1.71 3.32
N ASP A 183 8.11 0.84 3.15
CA ASP A 183 8.28 -0.60 2.83
C ASP A 183 9.20 -0.87 1.63
N TYR A 184 9.12 -0.05 0.59
CA TYR A 184 9.94 -0.23 -0.61
C TYR A 184 11.43 0.06 -0.40
N MET A 185 11.79 0.71 0.70
CA MET A 185 13.18 0.97 1.12
C MET A 185 13.72 -0.10 2.07
N ILE A 186 12.89 -1.04 2.54
CA ILE A 186 13.33 -2.08 3.46
C ILE A 186 14.16 -3.12 2.69
N PRO A 187 15.40 -3.43 3.14
CA PRO A 187 16.23 -4.46 2.53
C PRO A 187 15.55 -5.82 2.49
N SER A 188 15.67 -6.49 1.35
CA SER A 188 15.16 -7.85 1.16
C SER A 188 16.04 -8.87 1.88
N LEU A 189 17.36 -8.58 2.00
CA LEU A 189 18.35 -9.44 2.62
C LEU A 189 19.19 -8.67 3.65
N PHE A 190 19.51 -9.33 4.76
CA PHE A 190 20.42 -8.84 5.80
C PHE A 190 21.56 -9.83 5.96
N MET A 191 22.80 -9.37 5.77
CA MET A 191 24.02 -10.15 5.87
C MET A 191 24.89 -9.65 7.00
N PHE A 192 25.22 -10.53 7.93
CA PHE A 192 26.14 -10.19 9.01
C PHE A 192 27.58 -10.48 8.58
N LEU A 193 28.44 -9.49 8.79
CA LEU A 193 29.88 -9.57 8.57
C LEU A 193 30.60 -9.43 9.91
N THR A 194 31.77 -10.07 10.02
CA THR A 194 32.68 -9.87 11.14
C THR A 194 33.23 -8.43 11.13
N GLU A 195 33.56 -7.92 9.94
CA GLU A 195 34.04 -6.56 9.71
C GLU A 195 33.59 -6.03 8.35
N MET A 196 33.49 -4.70 8.21
CA MET A 196 33.20 -4.08 6.92
C MET A 196 34.48 -4.00 6.08
N PRO A 197 34.44 -4.39 4.79
CA PRO A 197 35.57 -4.17 3.90
C PRO A 197 35.76 -2.67 3.70
N LEU A 198 37.00 -2.20 3.86
CA LEU A 198 37.37 -0.79 3.72
C LEU A 198 38.35 -0.60 2.56
N THR A 199 38.24 0.53 1.88
CA THR A 199 39.23 1.05 0.94
C THR A 199 40.48 1.54 1.67
N ALA A 200 41.58 1.79 0.94
CA ALA A 200 42.80 2.38 1.49
C ALA A 200 42.60 3.74 2.21
N ASN A 201 41.46 4.40 1.99
CA ASN A 201 41.06 5.66 2.63
C ASN A 201 40.07 5.46 3.81
N ASN A 202 39.98 4.26 4.39
CA ASN A 202 39.07 3.91 5.50
C ASN A 202 37.58 4.14 5.22
N LYS A 203 37.16 4.14 3.94
CA LYS A 203 35.74 4.16 3.55
C LYS A 203 35.28 2.76 3.17
N VAL A 204 34.01 2.42 3.42
CA VAL A 204 33.42 1.14 3.02
C VAL A 204 33.63 0.87 1.53
N ASP A 205 34.28 -0.24 1.19
CA ASP A 205 34.44 -0.73 -0.17
C ASP A 205 33.24 -1.59 -0.57
N ARG A 206 32.27 -0.96 -1.24
CA ARG A 206 31.04 -1.64 -1.68
C ARG A 206 31.28 -2.69 -2.77
N ASN A 207 32.39 -2.61 -3.50
CA ASN A 207 32.72 -3.59 -4.54
C ASN A 207 33.30 -4.87 -3.93
N ALA A 208 33.97 -4.75 -2.78
CA ALA A 208 34.50 -5.86 -2.01
C ALA A 208 33.44 -6.55 -1.10
N LEU A 209 32.21 -6.01 -1.03
CA LEU A 209 31.13 -6.66 -0.28
C LEU A 209 30.82 -8.04 -0.90
N PRO A 210 30.74 -9.10 -0.07
CA PRO A 210 30.54 -10.46 -0.57
C PRO A 210 29.20 -10.58 -1.28
N ALA A 211 29.11 -11.48 -2.26
CA ALA A 211 27.83 -11.80 -2.88
C ALA A 211 26.91 -12.48 -1.85
N PRO A 212 25.59 -12.24 -1.89
CA PRO A 212 24.65 -12.94 -1.03
C PRO A 212 24.73 -14.45 -1.29
N THR A 213 25.33 -15.18 -0.36
CA THR A 213 25.44 -16.63 -0.45
C THR A 213 24.29 -17.23 0.36
N LEU A 214 23.55 -18.17 -0.24
CA LEU A 214 22.53 -18.98 0.44
C LEU A 214 23.23 -19.92 1.43
N ALA A 215 23.72 -19.38 2.54
CA ALA A 215 24.20 -20.17 3.66
C ALA A 215 23.14 -20.11 4.78
N PRO A 216 22.73 -21.26 5.35
CA PRO A 216 21.75 -21.31 6.43
C PRO A 216 22.31 -20.58 7.66
N SER A 217 21.51 -19.66 8.22
CA SER A 217 21.87 -18.93 9.44
C SER A 217 21.92 -19.88 10.65
N PRO A 218 22.82 -19.68 11.62
CA PRO A 218 22.90 -20.55 12.80
C PRO A 218 21.78 -20.22 13.81
N ALA A 219 21.02 -21.26 14.17
CA ALA A 219 20.32 -21.48 15.44
C ALA A 219 19.40 -20.36 15.99
N VAL A 220 18.32 -20.07 15.29
CA VAL A 220 17.00 -20.18 15.96
C VAL A 220 16.62 -21.65 15.85
N VAL A 221 16.00 -22.25 16.86
CA VAL A 221 15.47 -23.62 16.78
C VAL A 221 14.37 -23.65 15.71
N HIS A 222 14.79 -23.73 14.46
CA HIS A 222 13.96 -24.02 13.32
C HIS A 222 13.62 -25.49 13.43
N VAL A 223 12.39 -25.80 13.83
CA VAL A 223 11.85 -27.13 13.60
C VAL A 223 11.64 -27.23 12.08
N PRO A 224 12.41 -28.06 11.36
CA PRO A 224 12.19 -28.23 9.93
C PRO A 224 10.81 -28.85 9.70
N PRO A 225 10.16 -28.53 8.57
CA PRO A 225 8.88 -29.12 8.20
C PRO A 225 8.98 -30.65 8.26
N SER A 226 8.18 -31.27 9.12
CA SER A 226 8.31 -32.70 9.45
C SER A 226 7.55 -33.59 8.47
N ASN A 227 6.64 -33.01 7.68
CA ASN A 227 5.82 -33.70 6.68
C ASN A 227 5.92 -33.01 5.30
N HIS A 228 5.60 -33.74 4.22
CA HIS A 228 5.68 -33.23 2.85
C HIS A 228 4.78 -32.00 2.59
N LEU A 229 3.66 -31.88 3.32
CA LEU A 229 2.74 -30.74 3.20
C LEU A 229 3.34 -29.46 3.77
N ASP A 230 4.05 -29.53 4.90
CA ASP A 230 4.71 -28.39 5.52
C ASP A 230 5.86 -27.88 4.63
N VAL A 231 6.58 -28.80 3.95
CA VAL A 231 7.62 -28.42 2.97
C VAL A 231 7.01 -27.65 1.79
N GLN A 232 5.93 -28.18 1.21
CA GLN A 232 5.24 -27.53 0.09
C GLN A 232 4.62 -26.19 0.51
N MET A 233 3.98 -26.14 1.69
CA MET A 233 3.41 -24.91 2.24
C MET A 233 4.49 -23.85 2.52
N ALA A 234 5.64 -24.27 3.09
CA ALA A 234 6.77 -23.37 3.28
C ALA A 234 7.24 -22.79 1.94
N ALA A 235 7.37 -23.59 0.88
CA ALA A 235 7.73 -23.09 -0.44
C ALA A 235 6.74 -22.04 -0.98
N LEU A 236 5.43 -22.23 -0.77
CA LEU A 236 4.42 -21.24 -1.14
C LEU A 236 4.57 -19.93 -0.37
N TRP A 237 4.80 -20.00 0.94
CA TRP A 237 5.03 -18.81 1.76
C TRP A 237 6.31 -18.10 1.34
N GLN A 238 7.39 -18.84 1.10
CA GLN A 238 8.67 -18.28 0.66
C GLN A 238 8.52 -17.57 -0.69
N GLN A 239 7.72 -18.11 -1.61
CA GLN A 239 7.38 -17.46 -2.88
C GLN A 239 6.63 -16.14 -2.67
N VAL A 240 5.60 -16.13 -1.82
CA VAL A 240 4.77 -14.93 -1.57
C VAL A 240 5.54 -13.84 -0.83
N PHE A 241 6.35 -14.22 0.15
CA PHE A 241 7.08 -13.27 1.00
C PHE A 241 8.46 -12.90 0.43
N SER A 242 9.01 -13.69 -0.50
CA SER A 242 10.41 -13.60 -0.92
C SER A 242 11.39 -13.69 0.26
N ILE A 243 11.04 -14.48 1.28
CA ILE A 243 11.85 -14.75 2.49
C ILE A 243 12.22 -16.23 2.45
N ASN A 244 13.48 -16.59 2.71
CA ASN A 244 13.93 -17.98 2.83
C ASN A 244 15.11 -18.04 3.84
N PRO A 245 15.06 -18.89 4.89
CA PRO A 245 13.98 -19.83 5.24
C PRO A 245 12.78 -19.17 5.93
N ILE A 246 11.64 -19.88 5.95
CA ILE A 246 10.44 -19.57 6.75
C ILE A 246 10.17 -20.81 7.61
N GLY A 247 10.01 -20.61 8.91
CA GLY A 247 9.78 -21.67 9.89
C GLY A 247 8.32 -22.06 9.92
N ILE A 248 8.03 -23.32 10.29
CA ILE A 248 6.64 -23.81 10.32
C ILE A 248 5.77 -23.11 11.37
N HIS A 249 6.40 -22.45 12.35
CA HIS A 249 5.77 -21.68 13.42
C HIS A 249 5.86 -20.17 13.21
N ASP A 250 6.46 -19.70 12.10
CA ASP A 250 6.48 -18.28 11.79
C ASP A 250 5.06 -17.80 11.51
N ASN A 251 4.68 -16.69 12.15
CA ASN A 251 3.36 -16.12 12.01
C ASN A 251 3.26 -15.28 10.73
N PHE A 252 2.23 -15.52 9.92
CA PHE A 252 1.96 -14.81 8.67
C PHE A 252 2.01 -13.28 8.82
N PHE A 253 1.44 -12.75 9.89
CA PHE A 253 1.35 -11.30 10.13
C PHE A 253 2.70 -10.73 10.59
N ASP A 254 3.46 -11.48 11.38
CA ASP A 254 4.79 -11.07 11.85
C ASP A 254 5.81 -11.02 10.69
N LEU A 255 5.62 -11.84 9.67
CA LEU A 255 6.38 -11.79 8.42
C LEU A 255 6.01 -10.60 7.50
N GLY A 256 5.13 -9.69 7.96
CA GLY A 256 4.63 -8.57 7.16
C GLY A 256 3.54 -8.99 6.19
N GLY A 257 2.71 -9.96 6.59
CA GLY A 257 1.56 -10.44 5.83
C GLY A 257 0.40 -9.45 5.89
N HIS A 258 -0.24 -9.23 4.74
CA HIS A 258 -1.42 -8.37 4.61
C HIS A 258 -2.40 -8.98 3.60
N SER A 259 -3.56 -8.34 3.39
CA SER A 259 -4.66 -8.86 2.57
C SER A 259 -4.25 -9.31 1.16
N LEU A 260 -3.35 -8.58 0.49
CA LEU A 260 -2.88 -8.94 -0.85
C LEU A 260 -1.98 -10.18 -0.84
N LYS A 261 -1.02 -10.27 0.11
CA LYS A 261 -0.20 -11.47 0.28
C LYS A 261 -1.06 -12.68 0.68
N ALA A 262 -2.09 -12.45 1.50
CA ALA A 262 -3.02 -13.50 1.89
C ALA A 262 -3.82 -14.01 0.69
N ALA A 263 -4.34 -13.11 -0.15
CA ALA A 263 -5.02 -13.47 -1.39
C ALA A 263 -4.11 -14.26 -2.34
N GLN A 264 -2.86 -13.81 -2.53
CA GLN A 264 -1.87 -14.52 -3.33
C GLN A 264 -1.55 -15.91 -2.76
N LEU A 265 -1.34 -16.00 -1.45
CA LEU A 265 -1.06 -17.27 -0.77
C LEU A 265 -2.22 -18.25 -0.91
N PHE A 266 -3.44 -17.80 -0.62
CA PHE A 266 -4.63 -18.66 -0.66
C PHE A 266 -4.98 -19.11 -2.06
N TYR A 267 -4.74 -18.24 -3.05
CA TYR A 267 -4.78 -18.63 -4.45
C TYR A 267 -3.78 -19.74 -4.77
N LEU A 268 -2.52 -19.62 -4.34
CA LEU A 268 -1.52 -20.68 -4.54
C LEU A 268 -1.89 -21.98 -3.81
N ILE A 269 -2.43 -21.88 -2.59
CA ILE A 269 -2.93 -23.03 -1.81
C ILE A 269 -4.05 -23.73 -2.58
N GLU A 270 -5.01 -22.98 -3.12
CA GLU A 270 -6.09 -23.56 -3.93
C GLU A 270 -5.54 -24.23 -5.20
N GLN A 271 -4.55 -23.63 -5.87
CA GLN A 271 -3.92 -24.24 -7.05
C GLN A 271 -3.20 -25.56 -6.74
N VAL A 272 -2.51 -25.63 -5.60
CA VAL A 272 -1.71 -26.81 -5.23
C VAL A 272 -2.57 -27.90 -4.58
N TYR A 273 -3.53 -27.52 -3.73
CA TYR A 273 -4.28 -28.44 -2.89
C TYR A 273 -5.76 -28.59 -3.27
N GLY A 274 -6.26 -27.79 -4.23
CA GLY A 274 -7.66 -27.84 -4.69
C GLY A 274 -8.69 -27.39 -3.65
N ARG A 275 -8.26 -26.69 -2.60
CA ARG A 275 -9.12 -26.24 -1.49
C ARG A 275 -9.22 -24.73 -1.44
N HIS A 276 -10.44 -24.22 -1.63
CA HIS A 276 -10.77 -22.82 -1.43
C HIS A 276 -11.03 -22.55 0.07
N LEU A 277 -10.19 -21.74 0.70
CA LEU A 277 -10.32 -21.35 2.10
C LEU A 277 -10.70 -19.86 2.22
N PRO A 278 -11.53 -19.46 3.20
CA PRO A 278 -11.74 -18.04 3.49
C PRO A 278 -10.43 -17.38 3.97
N LEU A 279 -10.10 -16.18 3.50
CA LEU A 279 -8.88 -15.46 3.95
C LEU A 279 -8.81 -15.28 5.48
N ALA A 280 -9.96 -15.16 6.14
CA ALA A 280 -10.09 -15.09 7.59
C ALA A 280 -9.50 -16.32 8.32
N THR A 281 -9.32 -17.44 7.62
CA THR A 281 -8.64 -18.65 8.14
C THR A 281 -7.26 -18.32 8.71
N LEU A 282 -6.55 -17.32 8.17
CA LEU A 282 -5.24 -16.90 8.67
C LEU A 282 -5.27 -16.39 10.13
N PHE A 283 -6.41 -15.94 10.66
CA PHE A 283 -6.49 -15.57 12.07
C PHE A 283 -6.57 -16.80 13.00
N GLN A 284 -7.14 -17.90 12.50
CA GLN A 284 -7.28 -19.15 13.26
C GLN A 284 -6.06 -20.06 13.08
N ALA A 285 -5.46 -20.01 11.90
CA ALA A 285 -4.29 -20.79 11.49
C ALA A 285 -3.19 -19.88 10.90
N PRO A 286 -2.56 -19.02 11.72
CA PRO A 286 -1.61 -18.00 11.26
C PRO A 286 -0.22 -18.53 10.96
N THR A 287 0.05 -19.82 11.12
CA THR A 287 1.36 -20.46 10.87
C THR A 287 1.22 -21.58 9.84
N ILE A 288 2.32 -21.95 9.20
CA ILE A 288 2.34 -23.10 8.27
C ILE A 288 1.80 -24.36 8.95
N ALA A 289 2.29 -24.70 10.16
CA ALA A 289 1.87 -25.90 10.89
C ALA A 289 0.35 -25.92 11.16
N THR A 290 -0.22 -24.79 11.55
CA THR A 290 -1.67 -24.69 11.77
C THR A 290 -2.46 -24.73 10.46
N LEU A 291 -1.93 -24.15 9.38
CA LEU A 291 -2.61 -24.08 8.08
C LEU A 291 -2.58 -25.41 7.34
N THR A 292 -1.51 -26.20 7.50
CA THR A 292 -1.44 -27.57 6.97
C THR A 292 -2.33 -28.54 7.77
N ALA A 293 -2.44 -28.38 9.10
CA ALA A 293 -3.41 -29.11 9.91
C ALA A 293 -4.86 -28.85 9.44
N VAL A 294 -5.16 -27.59 9.10
CA VAL A 294 -6.42 -27.16 8.49
C VAL A 294 -6.70 -27.85 7.15
N LEU A 295 -5.69 -27.96 6.29
CA LEU A 295 -5.82 -28.57 4.96
C LEU A 295 -5.96 -30.09 5.00
N THR A 296 -5.41 -30.75 6.03
CA THR A 296 -5.46 -32.22 6.17
C THR A 296 -6.78 -32.72 6.75
N GLN A 297 -7.53 -31.88 7.46
CA GLN A 297 -8.85 -32.25 7.96
C GLN A 297 -9.87 -32.28 6.81
N ASN A 298 -10.32 -33.48 6.41
CA ASN A 298 -11.29 -33.69 5.32
C ASN A 298 -12.67 -33.04 5.54
N GLN A 299 -12.96 -32.55 6.75
CA GLN A 299 -14.23 -31.91 7.11
C GLN A 299 -14.07 -30.46 7.60
N TRP A 300 -12.85 -29.91 7.62
CA TRP A 300 -12.65 -28.55 8.11
C TRP A 300 -12.88 -27.52 7.01
N VAL A 301 -14.16 -27.21 6.80
CA VAL A 301 -14.56 -25.93 6.21
C VAL A 301 -15.30 -25.20 7.33
N PRO A 302 -14.66 -24.28 8.07
CA PRO A 302 -15.40 -23.48 9.02
C PRO A 302 -16.56 -22.83 8.26
N PRO A 303 -17.81 -22.95 8.75
CA PRO A 303 -18.93 -22.30 8.10
C PRO A 303 -18.60 -20.82 7.98
N TRP A 304 -18.90 -20.22 6.83
CA TRP A 304 -18.67 -18.81 6.64
C TRP A 304 -19.42 -18.04 7.72
N GLN A 305 -18.71 -17.15 8.43
CA GLN A 305 -19.26 -16.33 9.51
C GLN A 305 -18.82 -14.89 9.31
N SER A 306 -19.72 -13.93 9.51
CA SER A 306 -19.34 -12.51 9.49
C SER A 306 -18.44 -12.15 10.65
N LEU A 307 -18.68 -12.70 11.84
CA LEU A 307 -17.86 -12.42 13.01
C LEU A 307 -16.59 -13.28 12.98
N VAL A 308 -15.44 -12.61 12.86
CA VAL A 308 -14.12 -13.24 12.79
C VAL A 308 -13.32 -12.83 14.02
N ALA A 309 -12.88 -13.82 14.80
CA ALA A 309 -11.93 -13.58 15.87
C ALA A 309 -10.56 -13.22 15.28
N ILE A 310 -10.07 -12.02 15.58
CA ILE A 310 -8.72 -11.59 15.20
C ILE A 310 -7.76 -11.87 16.37
N GLN A 311 -8.16 -11.42 17.55
CA GLN A 311 -7.48 -11.68 18.82
C GLN A 311 -8.56 -11.87 19.89
N PRO A 312 -9.03 -13.10 20.16
CA PRO A 312 -10.21 -13.32 21.00
C PRO A 312 -9.95 -13.19 22.51
N SER A 313 -8.69 -13.26 22.93
CA SER A 313 -8.26 -13.24 24.33
C SER A 313 -8.17 -11.83 24.91
N GLY A 314 -8.32 -11.73 26.24
CA GLY A 314 -8.20 -10.48 26.98
C GLY A 314 -9.39 -10.20 27.91
N ALA A 315 -9.20 -9.32 28.89
CA ALA A 315 -10.24 -8.95 29.86
C ALA A 315 -10.97 -7.64 29.52
N ALA A 316 -10.44 -6.84 28.58
CA ALA A 316 -11.06 -5.58 28.18
C ALA A 316 -12.37 -5.80 27.40
N VAL A 317 -13.17 -4.73 27.25
CA VAL A 317 -14.38 -4.75 26.43
C VAL A 317 -14.02 -5.05 24.96
N PRO A 318 -14.60 -6.08 24.32
CA PRO A 318 -14.26 -6.41 22.94
C PRO A 318 -14.53 -5.28 21.94
N ILE A 319 -13.62 -5.12 20.97
CA ILE A 319 -13.80 -4.18 19.86
C ILE A 319 -14.29 -4.95 18.63
N PHE A 320 -15.43 -4.51 18.09
CA PHE A 320 -16.02 -5.05 16.87
C PHE A 320 -15.76 -4.12 15.69
N MET A 321 -14.97 -4.58 14.73
CA MET A 321 -14.41 -3.76 13.65
C MET A 321 -15.05 -4.07 12.29
N VAL A 322 -15.66 -3.06 11.68
CA VAL A 322 -16.31 -3.14 10.37
C VAL A 322 -15.37 -2.60 9.29
N PRO A 323 -14.92 -3.45 8.33
CA PRO A 323 -14.04 -3.03 7.26
C PRO A 323 -14.75 -2.11 6.26
N GLY A 324 -13.96 -1.36 5.50
CA GLY A 324 -14.45 -0.53 4.42
C GLY A 324 -14.87 -1.32 3.18
N VAL A 325 -14.82 -0.65 2.03
CA VAL A 325 -15.12 -1.23 0.73
C VAL A 325 -14.29 -2.50 0.50
N GLY A 326 -14.92 -3.57 0.01
CA GLY A 326 -14.29 -4.88 -0.18
C GLY A 326 -14.40 -5.81 1.03
N GLY A 327 -14.79 -5.32 2.21
CA GLY A 327 -15.32 -6.17 3.28
C GLY A 327 -14.33 -7.08 4.02
N ASN A 328 -13.02 -6.93 3.80
CA ASN A 328 -12.01 -7.85 4.34
C ASN A 328 -11.47 -7.37 5.70
N VAL A 329 -11.53 -8.27 6.69
CA VAL A 329 -11.12 -8.04 8.09
C VAL A 329 -9.60 -8.06 8.33
N LEU A 330 -8.81 -8.57 7.38
CA LEU A 330 -7.34 -8.60 7.49
C LEU A 330 -6.71 -7.22 7.66
N VAL A 331 -7.42 -6.16 7.25
CA VAL A 331 -6.96 -4.77 7.42
C VAL A 331 -6.79 -4.36 8.89
N PHE A 332 -7.42 -5.07 9.82
CA PHE A 332 -7.36 -4.78 11.26
C PHE A 332 -6.30 -5.57 12.02
N ALA A 333 -5.57 -6.48 11.37
CA ALA A 333 -4.60 -7.35 12.04
C ALA A 333 -3.53 -6.55 12.81
N GLN A 334 -2.96 -5.53 12.18
CA GLN A 334 -1.94 -4.69 12.80
C GLN A 334 -2.48 -3.85 13.95
N LEU A 335 -3.71 -3.33 13.83
CA LEU A 335 -4.36 -2.58 14.90
C LEU A 335 -4.60 -3.47 16.12
N ALA A 336 -5.16 -4.66 15.92
CA ALA A 336 -5.39 -5.63 17.00
C ALA A 336 -4.09 -6.02 17.71
N LYS A 337 -3.00 -6.21 16.96
CA LYS A 337 -1.67 -6.50 17.51
C LYS A 337 -1.16 -5.36 18.40
N LEU A 338 -1.31 -4.11 17.95
CA LEU A 338 -0.82 -2.94 18.69
C LEU A 338 -1.64 -2.63 19.94
N LEU A 339 -2.94 -2.93 19.94
CA LEU A 339 -3.79 -2.85 21.13
C LEU A 339 -3.39 -3.86 22.24
N GLY A 340 -2.53 -4.82 21.90
CA GLY A 340 -1.96 -5.77 22.84
C GLY A 340 -2.92 -6.89 23.27
N PRO A 341 -2.39 -7.93 23.93
CA PRO A 341 -3.10 -9.20 24.16
C PRO A 341 -4.27 -9.10 25.14
N ASN A 342 -4.40 -8.00 25.89
CA ASN A 342 -5.51 -7.79 26.82
C ASN A 342 -6.77 -7.22 26.16
N GLN A 343 -6.70 -6.81 24.89
CA GLN A 343 -7.80 -6.19 24.16
C GLN A 343 -8.44 -7.18 23.16
N PRO A 344 -9.59 -7.81 23.49
CA PRO A 344 -10.27 -8.69 22.55
C PRO A 344 -10.71 -7.91 21.31
N SER A 345 -10.44 -8.45 20.14
CA SER A 345 -10.59 -7.80 18.85
C SER A 345 -11.23 -8.74 17.83
N TYR A 346 -12.32 -8.27 17.23
CA TYR A 346 -13.14 -9.04 16.29
C TYR A 346 -13.41 -8.22 15.02
N GLY A 347 -13.35 -8.86 13.87
CA GLY A 347 -13.71 -8.27 12.58
C GLY A 347 -15.10 -8.72 12.12
N LEU A 348 -15.81 -7.85 11.39
CA LEU A 348 -17.12 -8.15 10.78
C LEU A 348 -17.00 -8.20 9.26
N GLN A 349 -16.68 -9.38 8.72
CA GLN A 349 -16.50 -9.56 7.27
C GLN A 349 -17.84 -9.56 6.51
N ALA A 350 -17.80 -9.02 5.30
CA ALA A 350 -18.98 -8.79 4.49
C ALA A 350 -19.55 -10.09 3.89
N ARG A 351 -20.89 -10.23 3.98
CA ARG A 351 -21.65 -11.29 3.32
C ARG A 351 -21.43 -11.30 1.82
N GLY A 352 -21.26 -12.50 1.25
CA GLY A 352 -21.04 -12.72 -0.18
C GLY A 352 -19.57 -12.73 -0.62
N LEU A 353 -18.62 -12.58 0.31
CA LEU A 353 -17.19 -12.78 0.02
C LEU A 353 -16.81 -14.23 -0.28
N ASP A 354 -17.66 -15.19 0.06
CA ASP A 354 -17.49 -16.61 -0.31
C ASP A 354 -18.19 -16.96 -1.64
N GLY A 355 -18.88 -16.01 -2.25
CA GLY A 355 -19.67 -16.19 -3.47
C GLY A 355 -20.90 -17.07 -3.34
N LYS A 356 -21.23 -17.55 -2.13
CA LYS A 356 -22.39 -18.42 -1.89
C LYS A 356 -23.66 -17.64 -1.61
N GLU A 357 -23.52 -16.48 -0.97
CA GLU A 357 -24.63 -15.62 -0.61
C GLU A 357 -24.58 -14.27 -1.32
N ALA A 358 -25.74 -13.66 -1.56
CA ALA A 358 -25.80 -12.31 -2.10
C ALA A 358 -25.38 -11.28 -1.02
N PRO A 359 -24.57 -10.26 -1.37
CA PRO A 359 -24.27 -9.18 -0.46
C PRO A 359 -25.53 -8.35 -0.15
N PHE A 360 -25.62 -7.85 1.08
CA PHE A 360 -26.67 -6.89 1.44
C PHE A 360 -26.53 -5.60 0.63
N THR A 361 -27.66 -4.91 0.42
CA THR A 361 -27.69 -3.67 -0.40
C THR A 361 -28.22 -2.45 0.36
N SER A 362 -28.46 -2.59 1.67
CA SER A 362 -28.81 -1.49 2.57
C SER A 362 -27.93 -1.51 3.83
N VAL A 363 -27.60 -0.32 4.35
CA VAL A 363 -26.82 -0.19 5.58
C VAL A 363 -27.58 -0.73 6.81
N PRO A 364 -28.90 -0.47 6.98
CA PRO A 364 -29.66 -1.05 8.09
C PRO A 364 -29.68 -2.58 8.12
N GLU A 365 -29.76 -3.25 6.96
CA GLU A 365 -29.67 -4.73 6.90
C GLU A 365 -28.29 -5.23 7.29
N MET A 366 -27.23 -4.60 6.76
CA MET A 366 -25.85 -4.95 7.14
C MET A 366 -25.63 -4.82 8.64
N ALA A 367 -26.07 -3.69 9.22
CA ALA A 367 -25.96 -3.43 10.64
C ALA A 367 -26.79 -4.41 11.47
N SER A 368 -28.04 -4.69 11.08
CA SER A 368 -28.91 -5.65 11.78
C SER A 368 -28.29 -7.04 11.81
N HIS A 369 -27.73 -7.49 10.69
CA HIS A 369 -27.01 -8.75 10.60
C HIS A 369 -25.80 -8.77 11.54
N TYR A 370 -24.95 -7.73 11.52
CA TYR A 370 -23.78 -7.66 12.39
C TYR A 370 -24.13 -7.54 13.88
N VAL A 371 -25.14 -6.75 14.24
CA VAL A 371 -25.65 -6.65 15.61
C VAL A 371 -26.13 -8.02 16.09
N ALA A 372 -26.87 -8.76 15.26
CA ALA A 372 -27.28 -10.12 15.61
C ALA A 372 -26.09 -11.06 15.84
N GLN A 373 -25.02 -10.95 15.04
CA GLN A 373 -23.81 -11.76 15.23
C GLN A 373 -23.09 -11.44 16.54
N ILE A 374 -22.83 -10.15 16.82
CA ILE A 374 -22.12 -9.76 18.04
C ILE A 374 -22.96 -10.04 19.30
N ARG A 375 -24.29 -9.96 19.22
CA ARG A 375 -25.18 -10.25 20.36
C ARG A 375 -25.30 -11.73 20.68
N ARG A 376 -25.17 -12.62 19.67
CA ARG A 376 -25.05 -14.06 19.91
C ARG A 376 -23.78 -14.39 20.70
N PHE A 377 -22.69 -13.68 20.40
CA PHE A 377 -21.43 -13.84 21.11
C PHE A 377 -21.44 -13.17 22.49
N ARG A 378 -22.01 -11.96 22.58
CA ARG A 378 -22.09 -11.16 23.80
C ARG A 378 -23.47 -10.52 23.90
N PRO A 379 -24.42 -11.10 24.66
CA PRO A 379 -25.81 -10.65 24.66
C PRO A 379 -26.05 -9.20 25.13
N ASN A 380 -25.17 -8.70 26.02
CA ASN A 380 -25.28 -7.41 26.69
C ASN A 380 -23.99 -6.57 26.55
N GLY A 381 -24.15 -5.25 26.58
CA GLY A 381 -23.08 -4.25 26.52
C GLY A 381 -22.23 -4.16 27.80
N PRO A 382 -21.27 -3.21 27.85
CA PRO A 382 -21.03 -2.13 26.87
C PRO A 382 -20.38 -2.63 25.57
N TYR A 383 -20.72 -2.07 24.41
CA TYR A 383 -20.11 -2.44 23.13
C TYR A 383 -19.14 -1.36 22.65
N THR A 384 -18.01 -1.78 22.06
CA THR A 384 -17.14 -0.89 21.30
C THR A 384 -17.22 -1.27 19.83
N VAL A 385 -17.74 -0.36 19.00
CA VAL A 385 -17.89 -0.59 17.55
C VAL A 385 -17.04 0.42 16.80
N LEU A 386 -16.22 -0.10 15.88
CA LEU A 386 -15.29 0.69 15.08
C LEU A 386 -15.52 0.41 13.60
N GLY A 387 -15.55 1.45 12.77
CA GLY A 387 -15.69 1.27 11.31
C GLY A 387 -14.69 2.11 10.51
N SER A 388 -14.13 1.50 9.45
CA SER A 388 -13.21 2.17 8.52
C SER A 388 -13.90 2.51 7.20
N CYS A 389 -13.69 3.73 6.69
CA CYS A 389 -14.23 4.18 5.41
C CYS A 389 -15.76 3.95 5.33
N THR A 390 -16.28 3.21 4.35
CA THR A 390 -17.72 2.86 4.27
C THR A 390 -18.21 2.02 5.45
N GLY A 391 -17.31 1.27 6.09
CA GLY A 391 -17.59 0.50 7.29
C GLY A 391 -17.95 1.39 8.47
N GLY A 392 -17.49 2.65 8.50
CA GLY A 392 -17.88 3.63 9.51
C GLY A 392 -19.37 3.95 9.50
N LEU A 393 -20.01 4.00 8.31
CA LEU A 393 -21.47 4.20 8.21
C LEU A 393 -22.25 2.99 8.72
N ILE A 394 -21.72 1.79 8.51
CA ILE A 394 -22.33 0.55 9.02
C ILE A 394 -22.15 0.47 10.53
N ALA A 395 -20.96 0.78 11.05
CA ALA A 395 -20.70 0.87 12.49
C ALA A 395 -21.58 1.93 13.17
N TYR A 396 -21.80 3.07 12.51
CA TYR A 396 -22.69 4.14 12.97
C TYR A 396 -24.15 3.67 13.09
N GLU A 397 -24.63 2.92 12.09
CA GLU A 397 -25.96 2.30 12.14
C GLU A 397 -26.05 1.19 13.20
N MET A 398 -25.01 0.36 13.34
CA MET A 398 -24.95 -0.65 14.41
C MET A 398 -25.05 0.00 15.78
N ALA A 399 -24.33 1.11 15.99
CA ALA A 399 -24.36 1.85 17.25
C ALA A 399 -25.75 2.41 17.55
N GLN A 400 -26.44 2.99 16.56
CA GLN A 400 -27.82 3.42 16.73
C GLN A 400 -28.74 2.27 17.15
N GLN A 401 -28.69 1.14 16.44
CA GLN A 401 -29.54 -0.01 16.76
C GLN A 401 -29.26 -0.59 18.15
N LEU A 402 -28.01 -0.62 18.58
CA LEU A 402 -27.62 -1.06 19.91
C LEU A 402 -28.09 -0.09 21.00
N VAL A 403 -27.98 1.23 20.78
CA VAL A 403 -28.48 2.25 21.71
C VAL A 403 -30.01 2.21 21.80
N GLU A 404 -30.72 2.07 20.67
CA GLU A 404 -32.18 1.87 20.64
C GLU A 404 -32.60 0.60 21.43
N GLN A 405 -31.71 -0.39 21.54
CA GLN A 405 -31.86 -1.59 22.37
C GLN A 405 -31.38 -1.41 23.83
N GLY A 406 -31.14 -0.17 24.27
CA GLY A 406 -30.73 0.17 25.64
C GLY A 406 -29.30 -0.21 25.99
N GLN A 407 -28.42 -0.42 25.00
CA GLN A 407 -27.03 -0.78 25.24
C GLN A 407 -26.12 0.45 25.26
N ALA A 408 -25.13 0.45 26.16
CA ALA A 408 -24.04 1.42 26.11
C ALA A 408 -23.09 1.11 24.94
N VAL A 409 -22.75 2.13 24.14
CA VAL A 409 -21.94 1.96 22.94
C VAL A 409 -20.90 3.08 22.79
N THR A 410 -19.63 2.67 22.72
CA THR A 410 -18.52 3.51 22.27
C THR A 410 -18.37 3.38 20.75
N LEU A 411 -18.50 4.48 20.01
CA LEU A 411 -18.43 4.49 18.55
C LEU A 411 -17.15 5.17 18.04
N VAL A 412 -16.44 4.47 17.14
CA VAL A 412 -15.26 5.00 16.44
C VAL A 412 -15.49 4.93 14.93
N VAL A 413 -15.32 6.07 14.25
CA VAL A 413 -15.38 6.14 12.78
C VAL A 413 -14.05 6.63 12.24
N MET A 414 -13.50 5.94 11.24
CA MET A 414 -12.20 6.25 10.65
C MET A 414 -12.34 6.60 9.18
N ASP A 415 -11.91 7.81 8.82
CA ASP A 415 -11.90 8.36 7.45
C ASP A 415 -13.22 8.12 6.70
N THR A 416 -14.33 8.26 7.43
CA THR A 416 -15.68 7.92 6.97
C THR A 416 -16.29 9.14 6.28
N TRP A 417 -16.79 8.97 5.06
CA TRP A 417 -17.42 10.05 4.31
C TRP A 417 -18.93 10.05 4.54
N HIS A 418 -19.54 11.23 4.57
CA HIS A 418 -21.00 11.35 4.59
C HIS A 418 -21.64 10.66 3.37
N PRO A 419 -22.84 10.04 3.49
CA PRO A 419 -23.55 9.40 2.37
C PRO A 419 -23.70 10.27 1.11
N SER A 420 -23.81 11.60 1.27
CA SER A 420 -23.90 12.54 0.14
C SER A 420 -22.70 12.46 -0.82
N THR A 421 -21.52 12.07 -0.33
CA THR A 421 -20.31 11.88 -1.15
C THR A 421 -20.46 10.70 -2.13
N TYR A 422 -21.33 9.73 -1.83
CA TYR A 422 -21.53 8.53 -2.65
C TYR A 422 -22.72 8.64 -3.62
N ARG A 423 -23.37 9.82 -3.74
CA ARG A 423 -24.51 10.07 -4.64
C ARG A 423 -24.39 9.48 -6.06
N PRO A 424 -23.22 9.48 -6.74
CA PRO A 424 -23.07 8.85 -8.07
C PRO A 424 -23.43 7.36 -8.12
N HIS A 425 -23.49 6.68 -6.97
CA HIS A 425 -23.81 5.26 -6.85
C HIS A 425 -25.29 5.00 -6.50
N ARG A 426 -26.07 6.04 -6.15
CA ARG A 426 -27.45 5.92 -5.66
C ARG A 426 -28.40 5.21 -6.65
N TYR A 427 -28.26 5.52 -7.94
CA TYR A 427 -29.17 5.08 -9.01
C TYR A 427 -28.59 4.01 -9.93
N LYS A 428 -27.38 3.50 -9.67
CA LYS A 428 -26.85 2.39 -10.48
C LYS A 428 -27.63 1.12 -10.12
N LEU A 429 -28.26 0.44 -11.08
CA LEU A 429 -28.86 -0.88 -10.84
C LEU A 429 -27.77 -1.88 -10.40
N PRO A 430 -28.04 -2.83 -9.49
CA PRO A 430 -27.17 -3.99 -9.32
C PRO A 430 -27.17 -4.78 -10.65
N MET A 431 -25.99 -5.00 -11.26
CA MET A 431 -25.92 -5.91 -12.41
C MET A 431 -25.98 -7.34 -11.86
N THR A 432 -27.16 -7.94 -11.86
CA THR A 432 -27.35 -9.35 -11.51
C THR A 432 -26.99 -10.31 -12.66
N PHE A 433 -26.37 -9.83 -13.74
CA PHE A 433 -25.86 -10.63 -14.86
C PHE A 433 -24.43 -10.23 -15.21
N GLY A 434 -23.51 -10.40 -14.26
CA GLY A 434 -22.21 -9.73 -14.29
C GLY A 434 -21.12 -10.44 -15.12
N LEU A 435 -20.98 -11.76 -15.02
CA LEU A 435 -19.81 -12.44 -15.60
C LEU A 435 -19.82 -12.50 -17.14
N PRO A 436 -20.91 -12.92 -17.81
CA PRO A 436 -20.94 -13.02 -19.28
C PRO A 436 -20.87 -11.63 -19.94
N LEU A 437 -21.57 -10.65 -19.36
CA LEU A 437 -21.64 -9.29 -19.88
C LEU A 437 -20.33 -8.51 -19.65
N TYR A 438 -19.62 -8.77 -18.55
CA TYR A 438 -18.28 -8.23 -18.28
C TYR A 438 -17.25 -8.77 -19.27
N LEU A 439 -17.27 -10.08 -19.54
CA LEU A 439 -16.42 -10.71 -20.55
C LEU A 439 -16.71 -10.14 -21.95
N LEU A 440 -17.99 -9.97 -22.30
CA LEU A 440 -18.43 -9.34 -23.55
C LEU A 440 -17.98 -7.88 -23.65
N TRP A 441 -18.10 -7.10 -22.59
CA TRP A 441 -17.66 -5.69 -22.54
C TRP A 441 -16.14 -5.53 -22.72
N ARG A 442 -15.34 -6.45 -22.16
CA ARG A 442 -13.88 -6.49 -22.39
C ARG A 442 -13.54 -6.71 -23.87
N ILE A 443 -14.29 -7.57 -24.56
CA ILE A 443 -14.14 -7.80 -26.01
C ILE A 443 -14.53 -6.53 -26.77
N MET A 444 -15.67 -5.92 -26.42
CA MET A 444 -16.17 -4.70 -27.04
C MET A 444 -15.17 -3.53 -26.92
N ARG A 445 -14.46 -3.39 -25.79
CA ARG A 445 -13.41 -2.37 -25.61
C ARG A 445 -12.19 -2.55 -26.52
N THR A 446 -12.00 -3.72 -27.12
CA THR A 446 -10.93 -3.95 -28.10
C THR A 446 -11.36 -3.69 -29.55
N ILE A 447 -12.67 -3.48 -29.80
CA ILE A 447 -13.20 -3.18 -31.14
C ILE A 447 -12.60 -1.90 -31.77
N PRO A 448 -12.32 -0.80 -31.04
CA PRO A 448 -11.67 0.38 -31.65
C PRO A 448 -10.29 0.09 -32.27
N SER A 449 -9.61 -0.96 -31.80
CA SER A 449 -8.34 -1.44 -32.38
C SER A 449 -8.53 -2.36 -33.60
N LEU A 450 -9.71 -2.97 -33.77
CA LEU A 450 -10.08 -3.77 -34.95
C LEU A 450 -10.46 -2.92 -36.16
N VAL A 451 -11.13 -1.78 -35.96
CA VAL A 451 -11.56 -0.90 -37.07
C VAL A 451 -10.37 -0.25 -37.81
N ARG A 452 -9.16 -0.31 -37.23
CA ARG A 452 -7.91 0.17 -37.85
C ARG A 452 -7.16 -0.90 -38.65
N LEU A 453 -7.65 -2.14 -38.67
CA LEU A 453 -7.03 -3.27 -39.37
C LEU A 453 -7.90 -3.70 -40.57
N PRO A 454 -7.28 -4.10 -41.70
CA PRO A 454 -8.00 -4.70 -42.82
C PRO A 454 -8.83 -5.93 -42.39
N VAL A 455 -10.02 -6.10 -42.94
CA VAL A 455 -10.97 -7.18 -42.56
C VAL A 455 -10.34 -8.59 -42.62
N LYS A 456 -9.40 -8.80 -43.56
CA LYS A 456 -8.64 -10.06 -43.70
C LYS A 456 -7.77 -10.41 -42.48
N ASP A 457 -7.37 -9.42 -41.68
CA ASP A 457 -6.50 -9.58 -40.51
C ASP A 457 -7.32 -9.68 -39.20
N TRP A 458 -8.65 -9.57 -39.27
CA TRP A 458 -9.52 -9.68 -38.10
C TRP A 458 -9.49 -11.08 -37.50
N VAL A 459 -9.42 -12.10 -38.36
CA VAL A 459 -9.38 -13.51 -37.93
C VAL A 459 -8.10 -13.79 -37.14
N SER A 460 -6.93 -13.34 -37.60
CA SER A 460 -5.66 -13.53 -36.88
C SER A 460 -5.54 -12.70 -35.60
N PHE A 461 -6.26 -11.58 -35.50
CA PHE A 461 -6.34 -10.77 -34.27
C PHE A 461 -7.35 -11.31 -33.23
N LEU A 462 -8.49 -11.83 -33.68
CA LEU A 462 -9.54 -12.37 -32.82
C LEU A 462 -9.28 -13.83 -32.43
N GLN A 463 -8.68 -14.65 -33.29
CA GLN A 463 -8.47 -16.07 -33.06
C GLN A 463 -7.62 -16.37 -31.79
N PRO A 464 -6.52 -15.68 -31.47
CA PRO A 464 -5.80 -15.86 -30.22
C PRO A 464 -6.63 -15.42 -29.00
N LYS A 465 -7.46 -14.38 -29.14
CA LYS A 465 -8.29 -13.84 -28.05
C LYS A 465 -9.51 -14.71 -27.78
N CYS A 466 -10.17 -15.23 -28.81
CA CYS A 466 -11.24 -16.20 -28.73
C CYS A 466 -10.70 -17.56 -28.25
N LYS A 467 -9.51 -18.00 -28.70
CA LYS A 467 -8.82 -19.16 -28.10
C LYS A 467 -8.48 -18.93 -26.63
N ARG A 468 -8.07 -17.72 -26.24
CA ARG A 468 -7.82 -17.35 -24.82
C ARG A 468 -9.11 -17.29 -23.99
N LEU A 469 -10.24 -16.94 -24.61
CA LEU A 469 -11.57 -16.93 -24.00
C LEU A 469 -12.14 -18.36 -23.85
N MET A 470 -11.93 -19.21 -24.84
CA MET A 470 -12.26 -20.64 -24.82
C MET A 470 -11.30 -21.40 -23.90
N SER A 471 -10.04 -20.98 -23.76
CA SER A 471 -9.13 -21.53 -22.75
C SER A 471 -9.50 -21.05 -21.36
N LEU A 472 -10.01 -19.82 -21.19
CA LEU A 472 -10.62 -19.35 -19.94
C LEU A 472 -11.86 -20.18 -19.53
N SER A 473 -12.48 -20.93 -20.44
CA SER A 473 -13.53 -21.90 -20.09
C SER A 473 -12.97 -23.28 -19.68
N GLN A 474 -11.66 -23.52 -19.86
CA GLN A 474 -10.99 -24.81 -19.61
C GLN A 474 -9.82 -24.74 -18.60
N THR A 475 -9.21 -23.58 -18.34
CA THR A 475 -8.18 -23.37 -17.31
C THR A 475 -8.80 -22.71 -16.07
N ASN A 476 -8.91 -23.47 -14.97
CA ASN A 476 -9.47 -23.02 -13.68
C ASN A 476 -8.77 -21.76 -13.12
N VAL A 477 -7.43 -21.70 -13.27
CA VAL A 477 -6.53 -20.60 -12.86
C VAL A 477 -7.09 -19.19 -13.10
N ALA A 478 -7.63 -18.94 -14.30
CA ALA A 478 -8.10 -17.60 -14.68
C ALA A 478 -9.63 -17.44 -14.62
N LYS A 479 -10.36 -18.51 -14.26
CA LYS A 479 -11.75 -18.39 -13.79
C LYS A 479 -11.78 -17.96 -12.33
N ASP A 480 -10.89 -18.49 -11.50
CA ASP A 480 -10.95 -18.34 -10.05
C ASP A 480 -10.45 -16.96 -9.59
N GLU A 481 -9.36 -16.44 -10.19
CA GLU A 481 -8.93 -15.04 -9.97
C GLU A 481 -10.02 -14.04 -10.41
N LEU A 482 -10.66 -14.33 -11.56
CA LEU A 482 -11.75 -13.52 -12.08
C LEU A 482 -13.01 -13.64 -11.21
N LEU A 483 -13.26 -14.81 -10.58
CA LEU A 483 -14.37 -15.07 -9.68
C LEU A 483 -14.18 -14.36 -8.33
N VAL A 484 -12.97 -14.37 -7.76
CA VAL A 484 -12.64 -13.65 -6.52
C VAL A 484 -12.73 -12.14 -6.76
N GLU A 485 -12.15 -11.62 -7.85
CA GLU A 485 -12.31 -10.22 -8.25
C GLU A 485 -13.78 -9.87 -8.50
N PHE A 486 -14.54 -10.80 -9.07
CA PHE A 486 -15.97 -10.63 -9.31
C PHE A 486 -16.79 -10.60 -8.02
N GLN A 487 -16.50 -11.46 -7.04
CA GLN A 487 -17.15 -11.51 -5.73
C GLN A 487 -16.85 -10.25 -4.91
N VAL A 488 -15.56 -9.90 -4.78
CA VAL A 488 -15.14 -8.65 -4.12
C VAL A 488 -15.72 -7.44 -4.85
N GLY A 489 -15.80 -7.49 -6.18
CA GLY A 489 -16.46 -6.47 -7.00
C GLY A 489 -17.96 -6.34 -6.76
N GLN A 490 -18.67 -7.46 -6.57
CA GLN A 490 -20.09 -7.47 -6.20
C GLN A 490 -20.32 -6.88 -4.81
N VAL A 491 -19.56 -7.33 -3.80
CA VAL A 491 -19.61 -6.80 -2.43
C VAL A 491 -19.32 -5.29 -2.45
N THR A 492 -18.25 -4.88 -3.13
CA THR A 492 -17.86 -3.47 -3.29
C THR A 492 -19.00 -2.62 -3.87
N ARG A 493 -19.63 -3.09 -4.97
CA ARG A 493 -20.72 -2.36 -5.60
C ARG A 493 -21.94 -2.27 -4.69
N ALA A 494 -22.31 -3.37 -4.04
CA ALA A 494 -23.43 -3.43 -3.12
C ALA A 494 -23.23 -2.50 -1.92
N THR A 495 -22.04 -2.49 -1.32
CA THR A 495 -21.67 -1.56 -0.24
C THR A 495 -21.76 -0.11 -0.71
N LEU A 496 -21.21 0.24 -1.88
CA LEU A 496 -21.26 1.61 -2.40
C LEU A 496 -22.69 2.09 -2.68
N GLN A 497 -23.57 1.19 -3.17
CA GLN A 497 -24.99 1.50 -3.36
C GLN A 497 -25.71 1.68 -2.02
N ALA A 498 -25.43 0.81 -1.05
CA ALA A 498 -26.02 0.85 0.29
C ALA A 498 -25.70 2.17 0.98
N VAL A 499 -24.42 2.55 1.06
CA VAL A 499 -23.99 3.78 1.71
C VAL A 499 -24.45 5.05 0.98
N ALA A 500 -24.64 5.00 -0.35
CA ALA A 500 -25.17 6.12 -1.12
C ALA A 500 -26.66 6.40 -0.87
N ARG A 501 -27.38 5.41 -0.32
CA ARG A 501 -28.82 5.48 -0.01
C ARG A 501 -29.09 5.67 1.48
N TYR A 502 -28.06 5.53 2.30
CA TYR A 502 -28.18 5.64 3.75
C TYR A 502 -28.47 7.08 4.17
N ASP A 503 -29.39 7.24 5.12
CA ASP A 503 -29.75 8.52 5.70
C ASP A 503 -29.24 8.59 7.13
N VAL A 504 -28.44 9.61 7.43
CA VAL A 504 -27.74 9.72 8.73
C VAL A 504 -28.62 10.49 9.69
N ARG A 505 -28.90 9.89 10.85
CA ARG A 505 -29.59 10.55 11.98
C ARG A 505 -28.57 10.97 13.04
N LYS A 506 -28.92 11.91 13.91
CA LYS A 506 -28.07 12.25 15.08
C LYS A 506 -27.89 11.03 15.98
N TYR A 507 -26.68 10.88 16.50
CA TYR A 507 -26.32 9.82 17.42
C TYR A 507 -26.19 10.40 18.84
N PRO A 508 -26.92 9.89 19.83
CA PRO A 508 -26.90 10.46 21.18
C PRO A 508 -25.61 10.14 21.96
N GLY A 509 -24.85 9.12 21.57
CA GLY A 509 -23.60 8.75 22.22
C GLY A 509 -22.38 9.52 21.69
N HIS A 510 -21.22 9.25 22.27
CA HIS A 510 -19.97 9.92 21.89
C HIS A 510 -19.31 9.23 20.69
N ILE A 511 -18.70 10.04 19.83
CA ILE A 511 -18.03 9.58 18.61
C ILE A 511 -16.58 10.02 18.62
N LEU A 512 -15.66 9.07 18.46
CA LEU A 512 -14.29 9.36 18.04
C LEU A 512 -14.19 9.30 16.51
N ASN A 513 -13.99 10.46 15.90
CA ASN A 513 -13.81 10.59 14.46
C ASN A 513 -12.31 10.74 14.13
N MET A 514 -11.72 9.73 13.51
CA MET A 514 -10.32 9.75 13.10
C MET A 514 -10.19 10.06 11.61
N MET A 515 -9.45 11.10 11.25
CA MET A 515 -9.32 11.55 9.87
C MET A 515 -7.89 11.43 9.34
N ALA A 516 -7.74 10.87 8.13
CA ALA A 516 -6.46 10.90 7.42
C ALA A 516 -6.19 12.32 6.86
N SER A 517 -5.06 12.92 7.27
CA SER A 517 -4.67 14.31 6.99
C SER A 517 -3.25 14.43 6.42
N LYS A 518 -3.12 14.21 5.10
CA LYS A 518 -2.01 14.68 4.23
C LYS A 518 -2.51 15.28 2.91
N ARG A 519 -3.83 15.34 2.71
CA ARG A 519 -4.43 15.90 1.48
C ARG A 519 -4.33 17.42 1.52
N TYR A 520 -3.72 18.00 0.48
CA TYR A 520 -4.00 19.39 0.11
C TYR A 520 -5.46 19.43 -0.32
N VAL A 521 -6.38 19.70 0.61
CA VAL A 521 -7.78 19.92 0.27
C VAL A 521 -7.81 21.24 -0.46
N ALA A 522 -7.92 21.20 -1.79
CA ALA A 522 -8.31 22.38 -2.54
C ALA A 522 -9.57 22.94 -1.88
N GLN A 523 -9.59 24.23 -1.55
CA GLN A 523 -10.64 24.92 -0.78
C GLN A 523 -12.06 24.80 -1.39
N SER A 524 -12.25 24.07 -2.48
CA SER A 524 -13.48 23.96 -3.26
C SER A 524 -14.34 22.72 -2.99
N VAL A 525 -13.92 21.75 -2.15
CA VAL A 525 -14.78 20.63 -1.72
C VAL A 525 -14.92 20.65 -0.20
N THR A 526 -16.14 20.85 0.30
CA THR A 526 -16.46 20.69 1.73
C THR A 526 -16.08 19.28 2.19
N ASP A 527 -15.14 19.18 3.14
CA ASP A 527 -14.68 17.91 3.69
C ASP A 527 -15.76 17.31 4.60
N THR A 528 -16.66 16.52 4.02
CA THR A 528 -17.83 15.94 4.71
C THR A 528 -17.48 14.89 5.77
N ARG A 529 -16.19 14.57 5.97
CA ARG A 529 -15.72 13.68 7.04
C ARG A 529 -15.69 14.36 8.41
N ARG A 530 -15.70 15.70 8.48
CA ARG A 530 -15.60 16.43 9.76
C ARG A 530 -16.88 16.37 10.60
N ILE A 531 -18.01 16.13 9.95
CA ILE A 531 -19.33 16.27 10.55
C ILE A 531 -19.60 15.27 11.68
N TRP A 532 -18.86 14.17 11.77
CA TRP A 532 -19.21 13.07 12.68
C TRP A 532 -19.15 13.46 14.15
N SER A 533 -18.24 14.35 14.54
CA SER A 533 -18.25 14.88 15.91
C SER A 533 -19.48 15.74 16.20
N ASP A 534 -20.02 16.42 15.19
CA ASP A 534 -21.21 17.29 15.32
C ASP A 534 -22.52 16.48 15.34
N PHE A 535 -22.48 15.26 14.79
CA PHE A 535 -23.58 14.31 14.80
C PHE A 535 -23.66 13.50 16.10
N GLY A 536 -22.58 13.43 16.87
CA GLY A 536 -22.52 12.76 18.17
C GLY A 536 -22.94 13.66 19.34
N GLY A 537 -23.09 13.04 20.52
CA GLY A 537 -23.35 13.73 21.78
C GLY A 537 -22.12 14.41 22.38
N GLU A 538 -22.31 15.11 23.51
CA GLU A 538 -21.29 15.88 24.24
C GLU A 538 -20.07 15.02 24.62
N GLY A 539 -18.86 15.30 24.13
CA GLY A 539 -17.68 14.45 24.33
C GLY A 539 -17.21 13.72 23.07
N SER A 540 -17.96 13.88 21.96
CA SER A 540 -17.48 13.50 20.63
C SER A 540 -16.27 14.35 20.23
N LYS A 541 -15.26 13.72 19.63
CA LYS A 541 -13.99 14.36 19.28
C LYS A 541 -13.50 13.93 17.90
N THR A 542 -12.91 14.88 17.19
CA THR A 542 -12.25 14.63 15.90
C THR A 542 -10.74 14.72 16.07
N VAL A 543 -10.02 13.67 15.66
CA VAL A 543 -8.55 13.62 15.64
C VAL A 543 -8.05 13.47 14.19
N GLN A 544 -6.88 14.02 13.90
CA GLN A 544 -6.25 13.91 12.60
C GLN A 544 -4.96 13.12 12.71
N VAL A 545 -4.82 12.11 11.85
CA VAL A 545 -3.63 11.27 11.75
C VAL A 545 -2.95 11.60 10.42
N ALA A 546 -1.62 11.68 10.41
CA ALA A 546 -0.83 12.11 9.26
C ALA A 546 -0.75 11.05 8.12
N ALA A 547 -1.87 10.42 7.76
CA ALA A 547 -2.01 9.45 6.69
C ALA A 547 -2.57 10.07 5.40
N SER A 548 -2.29 9.46 4.25
CA SER A 548 -2.77 9.96 2.94
C SER A 548 -4.20 9.54 2.59
N ASN A 549 -4.70 8.44 3.17
CA ASN A 549 -6.06 7.90 2.97
C ASN A 549 -6.45 6.89 4.08
N SER A 550 -7.72 6.47 4.11
CA SER A 550 -8.27 5.44 5.00
C SER A 550 -7.46 4.15 5.09
N GLY A 551 -6.99 3.61 3.96
CA GLY A 551 -6.21 2.37 3.95
C GLY A 551 -4.87 2.52 4.67
N GLN A 552 -4.25 3.70 4.57
CA GLN A 552 -2.98 4.00 5.22
C GLN A 552 -3.11 4.25 6.73
N LEU A 553 -4.31 4.52 7.25
CA LEU A 553 -4.51 4.65 8.71
C LEU A 553 -4.24 3.34 9.46
N LEU A 554 -4.46 2.21 8.81
CA LEU A 554 -4.34 0.87 9.40
C LEU A 554 -2.99 0.20 9.08
N VAL A 555 -2.04 0.97 8.56
CA VAL A 555 -0.69 0.53 8.20
C VAL A 555 0.35 1.35 8.97
N ALA A 556 1.50 0.75 9.28
CA ALA A 556 2.60 1.44 9.94
C ALA A 556 3.15 2.60 9.07
N PRO A 557 3.61 3.71 9.69
CA PRO A 557 3.60 3.98 11.13
C PRO A 557 2.26 4.55 11.65
N HIS A 558 1.31 4.87 10.76
CA HIS A 558 0.08 5.60 11.11
C HIS A 558 -0.84 4.85 12.07
N VAL A 559 -0.87 3.53 11.97
CA VAL A 559 -1.67 2.67 12.86
C VAL A 559 -1.24 2.76 14.33
N GLU A 560 0.01 3.14 14.62
CA GLU A 560 0.47 3.39 15.99
C GLU A 560 -0.18 4.65 16.57
N GLU A 561 -0.30 5.71 15.76
CA GLU A 561 -0.99 6.95 16.14
C GLU A 561 -2.50 6.71 16.32
N VAL A 562 -3.10 5.93 15.41
CA VAL A 562 -4.50 5.46 15.53
C VAL A 562 -4.70 4.69 16.84
N THR A 563 -3.79 3.78 17.18
CA THR A 563 -3.87 2.97 18.40
C THR A 563 -3.84 3.86 19.64
N LYS A 564 -2.90 4.81 19.71
CA LYS A 564 -2.80 5.75 20.85
C LYS A 564 -4.07 6.58 21.03
N HIS A 565 -4.65 7.09 19.94
CA HIS A 565 -5.90 7.85 20.02
C HIS A 565 -7.09 6.98 20.45
N LEU A 566 -7.12 5.71 20.00
CA LEU A 566 -8.15 4.75 20.39
C LEU A 566 -8.05 4.42 21.89
N GLU A 567 -6.86 4.05 22.37
CA GLU A 567 -6.62 3.73 23.79
C GLU A 567 -6.97 4.90 24.72
N ALA A 568 -6.56 6.12 24.34
CA ALA A 568 -6.89 7.32 25.11
C ALA A 568 -8.41 7.53 25.21
N PHE A 569 -9.15 7.31 24.13
CA PHE A 569 -10.61 7.45 24.15
C PHE A 569 -11.30 6.35 24.95
N LEU A 570 -10.86 5.10 24.82
CA LEU A 570 -11.42 3.99 25.58
C LEU A 570 -11.16 4.15 27.09
N GLY A 571 -9.99 4.70 27.47
CA GLY A 571 -9.65 4.98 28.86
C GLY A 571 -10.52 6.06 29.52
N GLU A 572 -10.87 7.11 28.77
CA GLU A 572 -11.79 8.17 29.23
C GLU A 572 -13.20 7.62 29.49
N ASP A 573 -13.69 6.70 28.64
CA ASP A 573 -15.04 6.13 28.72
C ASP A 573 -15.22 5.17 29.92
N THR A 574 -14.13 4.59 30.43
CA THR A 574 -14.16 3.82 31.70
C THR A 574 -14.30 4.68 32.95
N GLN A 575 -14.03 5.99 32.88
CA GLN A 575 -14.13 6.92 34.02
C GLN A 575 -15.48 7.64 34.08
N SER A 576 -16.22 7.72 32.97
CA SER A 576 -17.59 8.24 32.89
C SER A 576 -18.61 7.19 33.34
N LYS A 577 -18.64 6.86 34.64
CA LYS A 577 -19.81 6.14 35.19
C LYS A 577 -21.08 6.98 34.96
N PRO A 578 -22.20 6.38 34.53
CA PRO A 578 -23.47 7.10 34.48
C PRO A 578 -23.86 7.52 35.88
N THR A 579 -24.00 8.83 36.10
CA THR A 579 -24.70 9.37 37.25
C THR A 579 -26.08 8.73 37.28
N PRO A 580 -26.51 8.09 38.39
CA PRO A 580 -27.87 7.58 38.49
C PRO A 580 -28.81 8.76 38.27
N LEU A 581 -29.73 8.64 37.32
CA LEU A 581 -30.88 9.53 37.23
C LEU A 581 -31.53 9.55 38.60
N ALA A 582 -31.37 10.68 39.31
CA ALA A 582 -32.09 10.93 40.54
C ALA A 582 -33.58 10.93 40.17
N ASN A 583 -34.31 9.96 40.73
CA ASN A 583 -35.76 9.94 40.70
C ASN A 583 -36.26 11.27 41.25
N VAL A 584 -36.77 12.13 40.38
CA VAL A 584 -37.70 13.18 40.77
C VAL A 584 -39.09 12.56 40.63
N ILE A 585 -39.63 12.13 41.76
CA ILE A 585 -41.09 12.04 41.98
C ILE A 585 -41.54 13.41 42.44
#